data_AF-A0A7V5RM71-F1
#
_entry.id   AF-A0A7V5RM71-F1
#
_cell.length_a   1.000
_cell.length_b   1.000
_cell.length_c   1.000
_cell.angle_alpha   90.00
_cell.angle_beta   90.00
_cell.angle_gamma   90.00
#
_symmetry.space_group_name_H-M   'P 1'
#
loop_
_entity.id
_entity.type
_entity.pdbx_description
1 polymer ?
#
loop_
_entity_poly.entity_id
_entity_poly.type
_entity_poly.pdbx_seq_one_letter_code
_entity_poly.pdbx_strand_id
1 'polypeptide(L)'
;MEAITRDPEIQVHGLHYKRVPRGYPADHPLADLLRHKGVYASMRQPHPEILYSAEFIEYSFSWFKKMLPLHLWMRDMTRRAAS
;
A
#
# COMPACT_ATOMS: atom_id res chain seq x y z
N MET A 1 6.25 2.59 -5.94
CA MET A 1 6.46 1.79 -4.71
C MET A 1 7.65 2.26 -3.90
N GLU A 2 8.85 2.42 -4.48
CA GLU A 2 10.04 2.77 -3.69
C GLU A 2 9.90 4.07 -2.87
N ALA A 3 9.17 5.06 -3.38
CA ALA A 3 8.87 6.30 -2.67
C ALA A 3 7.97 6.09 -1.43
N ILE A 4 6.96 5.21 -1.49
CA ILE A 4 6.03 5.01 -0.36
C ILE A 4 6.60 4.10 0.71
N THR A 5 7.49 3.16 0.34
CA THR A 5 8.14 2.24 1.27
C THR A 5 9.26 2.90 2.08
N ARG A 6 9.68 4.11 1.70
CA ARG A 6 10.73 4.90 2.36
C ARG A 6 10.18 6.08 3.17
N ASP A 7 8.90 6.40 3.03
CA ASP A 7 8.26 7.47 3.79
C ASP A 7 7.96 6.95 5.22
N PRO A 8 8.57 7.51 6.27
CA PRO A 8 8.39 7.01 7.63
C PRO A 8 6.98 7.27 8.19
N GLU A 9 6.20 8.17 7.57
CA GLU A 9 4.82 8.46 7.96
C GLU A 9 3.82 7.46 7.36
N ILE A 10 4.26 6.68 6.36
CA ILE A 10 3.41 5.74 5.63
C ILE A 10 3.85 4.30 5.91
N GLN A 11 2.89 3.50 6.36
CA GLN A 11 3.10 2.08 6.63
C GLN A 11 2.47 1.25 5.52
N VAL A 12 3.26 0.40 4.88
CA VAL A 12 2.77 -0.59 3.90
C VAL A 12 2.49 -1.91 4.61
N HIS A 13 1.33 -2.49 4.35
CA HIS A 13 0.80 -3.65 5.07
C HIS A 13 0.38 -4.78 4.14
N GLY A 14 -0.01 -5.89 4.78
CA GLY A 14 -0.69 -7.00 4.15
C GLY A 14 0.15 -8.26 3.99
N LEU A 15 1.40 -8.24 4.48
CA LEU A 15 2.17 -9.46 4.73
C LEU A 15 1.38 -10.35 5.69
N HIS A 16 1.07 -11.56 5.25
CA HIS A 16 0.19 -12.47 5.98
C HIS A 16 0.78 -13.88 6.07
N TYR A 17 1.38 -14.37 4.99
CA TYR A 17 1.92 -15.72 4.94
C TYR A 17 3.42 -15.76 5.28
N LYS A 18 3.81 -16.73 6.12
CA LYS A 18 5.23 -16.98 6.46
C LYS A 18 6.04 -17.57 5.31
N ARG A 19 5.37 -18.25 4.36
CA ARG A 19 5.96 -18.92 3.20
C ARG A 19 5.09 -18.64 1.97
N VAL A 20 5.64 -18.90 0.78
CA VAL A 20 4.86 -18.87 -0.47
C VAL A 20 3.66 -19.83 -0.34
N PRO A 21 2.43 -19.41 -0.69
CA PRO A 21 1.24 -20.26 -0.62
C PRO A 21 1.38 -21.54 -1.47
N ARG A 22 0.68 -22.60 -1.06
CA ARG A 22 0.59 -23.84 -1.84
C ARG A 22 0.03 -23.54 -3.24
N GLY A 23 0.64 -24.14 -4.26
CA GLY A 23 0.26 -23.93 -5.66
C GLY A 23 1.25 -23.05 -6.45
N TYR A 24 2.25 -22.46 -5.79
CA TYR A 24 3.35 -21.74 -6.43
C TYR A 24 4.71 -22.36 -6.06
N PRO A 25 5.71 -22.32 -6.97
CA PRO A 25 7.10 -22.65 -6.64
C PRO A 25 7.64 -21.75 -5.52
N ALA A 26 8.54 -22.29 -4.70
CA ALA A 26 9.15 -21.52 -3.60
C ALA A 26 10.01 -20.34 -4.10
N ASP A 27 10.58 -20.48 -5.29
CA ASP A 27 11.43 -19.52 -6.01
C ASP A 27 10.65 -18.71 -7.05
N HIS A 28 9.31 -18.67 -6.95
CA HIS A 28 8.49 -17.89 -7.86
C HIS A 28 8.98 -16.43 -7.94
N PRO A 29 9.06 -15.78 -9.12
CA PRO A 29 9.58 -14.42 -9.26
C PRO A 29 8.87 -13.37 -8.39
N LEU A 30 7.62 -13.64 -8.02
CA LEU A 30 6.79 -12.82 -7.14
C LEU A 30 6.62 -13.42 -5.73
N ALA A 31 7.53 -14.30 -5.28
CA ALA A 31 7.42 -15.01 -4.00
C ALA A 31 7.16 -14.06 -2.82
N ASP A 32 7.86 -12.93 -2.76
CA ASP A 32 7.66 -11.93 -1.72
C ASP A 32 6.26 -11.30 -1.76
N LEU A 33 5.73 -11.03 -2.95
CA LEU A 33 4.39 -10.48 -3.12
C LEU A 33 3.31 -11.51 -2.79
N LEU A 34 3.49 -12.78 -3.18
CA LEU A 34 2.56 -13.87 -2.89
C LEU A 34 2.36 -14.13 -1.39
N ARG A 35 3.29 -13.67 -0.56
CA ARG A 35 3.15 -13.72 0.90
C ARG A 35 2.20 -12.66 1.46
N HIS A 36 1.79 -11.71 0.63
CA HIS A 36 0.83 -10.69 1.01
C HIS A 36 -0.58 -11.12 0.63
N LYS A 37 -1.51 -11.10 1.59
CA LYS A 37 -2.95 -11.39 1.34
C LYS A 37 -3.67 -10.20 0.67
N GLY A 38 -3.04 -9.03 0.74
CA GLY A 38 -3.39 -7.81 0.04
C GLY A 38 -2.24 -6.82 0.19
N VAL A 39 -2.22 -5.72 -0.55
CA VAL A 39 -1.23 -4.66 -0.38
C VAL A 39 -1.98 -3.36 -0.19
N TYR A 40 -1.74 -2.71 0.95
CA TYR A 40 -2.37 -1.42 1.28
C TYR A 40 -1.41 -0.57 2.11
N ALA A 41 -1.62 0.74 2.09
CA ALA A 41 -0.87 1.67 2.92
C ALA A 41 -1.80 2.35 3.93
N SER A 42 -1.26 2.71 5.08
CA SER A 42 -1.94 3.56 6.06
C SER A 42 -0.98 4.58 6.65
N MET A 43 -1.52 5.67 7.20
CA MET A 43 -0.84 6.53 8.15
C MET A 43 -1.56 6.45 9.49
N ARG A 44 -0.82 6.63 10.58
CA ARG A 44 -1.37 6.66 11.93
C ARG A 44 -0.84 7.89 12.66
N GLN A 45 -1.76 8.67 13.20
CA GLN A 45 -1.46 9.87 13.97
C GLN A 45 -2.60 10.17 14.96
N PRO A 46 -2.36 11.02 15.97
CA PRO A 46 -3.42 11.59 16.80
C PRO A 46 -4.47 12.32 15.96
N HIS A 47 -5.67 12.50 16.52
CA HIS A 47 -6.70 13.30 15.87
C HIS A 47 -6.22 14.74 15.69
N PRO A 48 -6.18 15.27 14.46
CA PRO A 48 -5.82 16.66 14.25
C PRO A 48 -6.97 17.55 14.70
N GLU A 49 -6.67 18.77 15.17
CA GLU A 49 -7.70 19.72 15.62
C GLU A 49 -8.71 20.05 14.52
N ILE A 50 -8.24 20.08 13.27
CA ILE A 50 -9.07 20.34 12.09
C ILE A 50 -10.05 19.22 11.74
N LEU A 51 -10.06 18.07 12.45
CA LEU A 51 -10.90 16.91 12.15
C LEU A 51 -12.39 17.24 11.98
N TYR A 52 -12.90 18.21 12.76
CA TYR A 52 -14.30 18.61 12.76
C TYR A 52 -14.59 19.83 11.86
N SER A 53 -13.66 20.16 10.96
CA SER A 53 -13.76 21.28 10.04
C SER A 53 -13.74 20.83 8.59
N ALA A 54 -14.17 21.71 7.68
CA ALA A 54 -14.09 21.47 6.24
C ALA A 54 -12.63 21.31 5.74
N GLU A 55 -11.65 21.88 6.45
CA GLU A 55 -10.22 21.76 6.13
C GLU A 55 -9.71 20.32 6.22
N PHE A 56 -10.41 19.45 6.98
CA PHE A 56 -10.06 18.03 7.07
C PHE A 56 -10.11 17.32 5.73
N ILE A 57 -10.92 17.79 4.77
CA ILE A 57 -11.00 17.22 3.43
C ILE A 57 -9.65 17.38 2.71
N GLU A 58 -9.12 18.60 2.66
CA GLU A 58 -7.83 18.89 2.02
C GLU A 58 -6.67 18.21 2.75
N TYR A 59 -6.74 18.18 4.08
CA TYR A 59 -5.79 17.44 4.90
C TYR A 59 -5.77 15.94 4.56
N SER A 60 -6.93 15.30 4.51
CA SER A 60 -7.07 13.89 4.13
C SER A 60 -6.59 13.65 2.70
N PHE A 61 -6.91 14.57 1.79
CA PHE A 61 -6.50 14.48 0.39
C PHE A 61 -4.98 14.55 0.22
N SER A 62 -4.29 15.37 1.02
CA SER A 62 -2.82 15.45 1.01
C SER A 62 -2.17 14.10 1.33
N TRP A 63 -2.76 13.34 2.26
CA TRP A 63 -2.35 12.00 2.64
C TRP A 63 -2.58 10.98 1.52
N PHE A 64 -3.73 11.02 0.85
CA PHE A 64 -3.98 10.17 -0.32
C PHE A 64 -3.05 10.51 -1.49
N LYS A 65 -2.68 11.77 -1.68
CA LYS A 65 -1.66 12.18 -2.65
C LYS A 65 -0.30 11.55 -2.35
N LYS A 66 0.14 11.53 -1.08
CA LYS A 66 1.37 10.82 -0.68
C LYS A 66 1.29 9.31 -1.00
N MET A 67 0.10 8.72 -0.90
CA MET A 67 -0.13 7.30 -1.22
C MET A 67 -0.32 6.97 -2.71
N LEU A 68 -0.44 7.98 -3.58
CA LEU A 68 -0.65 7.80 -5.02
C LEU A 68 0.36 6.84 -5.69
N PRO A 69 1.66 6.79 -5.33
CA PRO A 69 2.60 5.84 -5.91
C PRO A 69 2.23 4.36 -5.70
N LEU A 70 1.51 4.01 -4.62
CA LEU A 70 0.98 2.66 -4.42
C LEU A 70 -0.20 2.39 -5.36
N HIS A 71 -1.13 3.34 -5.47
CA HIS A 71 -2.29 3.21 -6.36
C HIS A 71 -1.86 3.01 -7.83
N LEU A 72 -0.92 3.82 -8.31
CA LEU A 72 -0.38 3.70 -9.67
C LEU A 72 0.32 2.35 -9.89
N TRP A 73 1.06 1.87 -8.89
CA TRP A 73 1.68 0.55 -8.97
C TRP A 73 0.64 -0.58 -9.04
N MET A 74 -0.43 -0.52 -8.24
CA MET A 74 -1.50 -1.53 -8.30
C MET A 74 -2.17 -1.56 -9.66
N ARG A 75 -2.51 -0.39 -10.22
CA ARG A 75 -3.04 -0.26 -11.59
C ARG A 75 -2.10 -0.92 -12.61
N ASP A 76 -0.79 -0.71 -12.48
CA ASP A 76 0.21 -1.26 -13.41
C ASP A 76 0.34 -2.78 -13.24
N MET A 77 0.27 -3.31 -12.02
CA MET A 77 0.22 -4.75 -11.74
C MET A 77 -1.01 -5.41 -12.35
N THR A 78 -2.19 -4.79 -12.21
CA THR A 78 -3.43 -5.30 -12.83
C THR A 78 -3.31 -5.36 -14.34
N ARG A 79 -2.72 -4.33 -14.97
CA ARG A 79 -2.49 -4.33 -16.43
C ARG A 79 -1.54 -5.43 -16.88
N ARG A 80 -0.47 -5.71 -16.11
CA ARG A 80 0.45 -6.81 -16.39
C ARG A 80 -0.18 -8.19 -16.23
N ALA A 81 -1.11 -8.35 -15.30
CA ALA A 81 -1.81 -9.62 -15.11
C ALA A 81 -2.84 -9.92 -16.21
N ALA A 82 -3.29 -8.89 -16.93
CA ALA A 82 -4.27 -9.00 -18.00
C ALA A 82 -3.64 -9.15 -19.40
N SER A 83 -2.31 -9.06 -19.51
CA SER A 83 -1.53 -9.24 -20.75
C SER A 83 -0.88 -10.61 -20.80
#